data_AF-A0A1W1Y5G5-F1
#
_entry.id   AF-A0A1W1Y5G5-F1
#
_cell.length_a   1.000
_cell.length_b   1.000
_cell.length_c   1.000
_cell.angle_alpha   90.00
_cell.angle_beta   90.00
_cell.angle_gamma   90.00
#
_symmetry.space_group_name_H-M   'P 1'
#
loop_
_entity.id
_entity.type
_entity.pdbx_description
1 polymer ?
#
loop_
_entity_poly.entity_id
_entity_poly.type
_entity_poly.pdbx_seq_one_letter_code
_entity_poly.pdbx_strand_id
1 'polypeptide(L)'
;MDIFTFNEYKSSSKIKVSFGLLILFFLFTSFSNKADTVDFSFSFYYTDTDGDKVPNSKDIDDDGDGIIDTNEGYHATAPRDTDKDGIPDYLDIDSDNDGILDNVEAQTSTGYIAPSGKDVDGNGLDDAYEVSPGSCGGLMPIDTDNDGKPDYLDIDSDNDGILDNVESQGDSNYIHPCTFDNNGNGLDDAYENGSTIGITPVDTDGDTKPDFRDLDSDNDGILDNVEAQTTSEFKAPCGMDSDGNGLDDHYETTPGSGEGITPVDTDGDQTPDFRDLDSDNDSCSDTMEAGFIDAFLVENRDGRLGSLVPPTVNSMGKVVSGENGQGYTAPLDSNSNGILDFREASNKNACDNTIEIVDDTATTEEN
;
A
#
# COMPACT_ATOMS: atom_id res chain seq x y z
N MET A 1 37.43 -16.08 -21.28
CA MET A 1 37.95 -15.09 -22.25
C MET A 1 36.94 -15.01 -23.38
N ASP A 2 36.04 -14.04 -23.23
CA ASP A 2 35.56 -13.11 -24.26
C ASP A 2 34.91 -13.73 -25.52
N ILE A 3 33.64 -13.49 -25.90
CA ILE A 3 32.75 -12.32 -25.78
C ILE A 3 31.28 -12.76 -26.01
N PHE A 4 30.34 -12.18 -25.27
CA PHE A 4 28.89 -12.17 -25.55
C PHE A 4 28.57 -11.37 -26.82
N THR A 5 27.58 -11.78 -27.63
CA THR A 5 26.39 -10.94 -27.95
C THR A 5 25.35 -11.65 -28.83
N PHE A 6 24.16 -11.70 -28.23
CA PHE A 6 22.77 -11.79 -28.69
C PHE A 6 22.42 -12.09 -30.17
N ASN A 7 21.58 -13.11 -30.33
CA ASN A 7 20.71 -13.33 -31.49
C ASN A 7 19.48 -12.41 -31.39
N GLU A 8 19.27 -11.52 -32.35
CA GLU A 8 17.96 -10.91 -32.62
C GLU A 8 17.07 -11.93 -33.36
N TYR A 9 15.98 -12.38 -32.74
CA TYR A 9 14.89 -13.07 -33.42
C TYR A 9 13.77 -12.07 -33.70
N LYS A 10 13.78 -11.47 -34.88
CA LYS A 10 12.67 -10.66 -35.40
C LYS A 10 11.72 -11.58 -36.18
N SER A 11 10.67 -12.07 -35.54
CA SER A 11 9.64 -12.87 -36.22
C SER A 11 8.76 -11.96 -37.08
N SER A 12 8.86 -12.08 -38.40
CA SER A 12 8.04 -11.35 -39.37
C SER A 12 6.86 -12.21 -39.82
N SER A 13 5.68 -11.95 -39.27
CA SER A 13 4.41 -12.53 -39.71
C SER A 13 3.88 -11.77 -40.92
N LYS A 14 3.96 -12.36 -42.12
CA LYS A 14 3.42 -11.76 -43.36
C LYS A 14 1.91 -11.92 -43.42
N ILE A 15 1.14 -10.87 -43.08
CA ILE A 15 -0.30 -10.83 -43.29
C ILE A 15 -0.61 -10.05 -44.58
N LYS A 16 -1.38 -10.66 -45.49
CA LYS A 16 -1.93 -9.97 -46.68
C LYS A 16 -3.28 -9.36 -46.33
N VAL A 17 -3.37 -8.04 -46.29
CA VAL A 17 -4.66 -7.32 -46.24
C VAL A 17 -4.80 -6.45 -47.49
N SER A 18 -5.99 -6.46 -48.09
CA SER A 18 -6.37 -5.70 -49.28
C SER A 18 -7.39 -4.61 -48.92
N PHE A 19 -7.55 -3.63 -49.82
CA PHE A 19 -8.31 -2.36 -49.75
C PHE A 19 -7.51 -1.17 -49.19
N GLY A 20 -7.58 0.05 -49.73
CA GLY A 20 -8.40 0.62 -50.79
C GLY A 20 -8.41 2.15 -50.62
N LEU A 21 -7.65 2.86 -51.46
CA LEU A 21 -7.76 4.30 -51.78
C LEU A 21 -7.53 5.36 -50.65
N LEU A 22 -6.38 6.04 -50.70
CA LEU A 22 -6.32 7.50 -50.57
C LEU A 22 -5.13 8.06 -51.39
N ILE A 23 -5.45 8.70 -52.51
CA ILE A 23 -4.51 9.37 -53.42
C ILE A 23 -4.41 10.83 -52.99
N LEU A 24 -3.22 11.30 -52.58
CA LEU A 24 -2.85 12.71 -52.77
C LEU A 24 -1.33 12.92 -52.67
N PHE A 25 -0.66 13.03 -53.82
CA PHE A 25 0.37 14.02 -54.19
C PHE A 25 1.20 13.48 -55.38
N PHE A 26 0.76 13.80 -56.59
CA PHE A 26 1.64 13.75 -57.78
C PHE A 26 2.14 15.17 -58.04
N LEU A 27 3.38 15.45 -57.65
CA LEU A 27 4.15 16.56 -58.19
C LEU A 27 5.33 15.98 -58.97
N PHE A 28 5.30 16.26 -60.27
CA PHE A 28 6.25 15.81 -61.29
C PHE A 28 7.70 16.11 -60.93
N THR A 29 8.55 15.09 -60.92
CA THR A 29 9.88 15.17 -61.54
C THR A 29 10.23 13.86 -62.24
N SER A 30 10.76 13.98 -63.45
CA SER A 30 11.10 12.89 -64.37
C SER A 30 12.13 11.92 -63.77
N PHE A 31 11.79 10.64 -63.64
CA PHE A 31 12.78 9.59 -63.45
C PHE A 31 12.52 8.35 -64.32
N SER A 32 13.65 7.72 -64.64
CA SER A 32 13.94 6.73 -65.67
C SER A 32 13.04 5.48 -65.66
N ASN A 33 12.88 4.84 -66.83
CA ASN A 33 12.26 3.52 -67.01
C ASN A 33 13.12 2.40 -66.39
N LYS A 34 13.22 2.37 -65.07
CA LYS A 34 13.59 1.18 -64.33
C LYS A 34 12.50 0.97 -63.30
N ALA A 35 11.78 -0.14 -63.43
CA ALA A 35 10.77 -0.53 -62.46
C ALA A 35 11.47 -0.95 -61.17
N ASP A 36 11.92 0.03 -60.40
CA ASP A 36 12.33 -0.15 -59.02
C ASP A 36 11.03 -0.07 -58.21
N THR A 37 10.57 -1.23 -57.75
CA THR A 37 9.46 -1.32 -56.81
C THR A 37 9.85 -0.59 -55.54
N VAL A 38 9.20 0.54 -55.26
CA VAL A 38 9.31 1.23 -53.98
C VAL A 38 8.50 0.40 -52.98
N ASP A 39 9.19 -0.33 -52.12
CA ASP A 39 8.57 -1.10 -51.04
C ASP A 39 8.22 -0.11 -49.92
N PHE A 40 6.94 0.23 -49.79
CA PHE A 40 6.45 0.99 -48.64
C PHE A 40 6.19 0.00 -47.50
N SER A 41 7.16 -0.15 -46.59
CA SER A 41 6.91 -0.82 -45.31
C SER A 41 6.13 0.13 -44.41
N PHE A 42 4.82 -0.07 -44.28
CA PHE A 42 4.06 0.47 -43.14
C PHE A 42 4.36 -0.42 -41.93
N SER A 43 5.10 0.12 -40.95
CA SER A 43 5.18 -0.50 -39.63
C SER A 43 3.92 -0.06 -38.88
N PHE A 44 3.00 -0.99 -38.66
CA PHE A 44 1.96 -0.79 -37.66
C PHE A 44 2.62 -1.06 -36.32
N TYR A 45 2.82 -0.01 -35.53
CA TYR A 45 3.19 -0.15 -34.12
C TYR A 45 1.90 -0.50 -33.39
N TYR A 46 1.88 -1.68 -32.78
CA TYR A 46 0.89 -2.03 -31.78
C TYR A 46 1.49 -1.60 -30.44
N THR A 47 0.71 -0.89 -29.63
CA THR A 47 1.02 -0.68 -28.21
C THR A 47 0.82 -2.01 -27.47
N ASP A 48 1.67 -2.23 -26.49
CA ASP A 48 1.88 -3.45 -25.69
C ASP A 48 2.59 -2.91 -24.43
N THR A 49 1.80 -2.54 -23.42
CA THR A 49 2.23 -1.73 -22.27
C THR A 49 3.09 -2.54 -21.32
N ASP A 50 2.62 -3.72 -20.90
CA ASP A 50 3.33 -4.65 -20.03
C ASP A 50 4.44 -5.48 -20.73
N GLY A 51 4.43 -5.52 -22.07
CA GLY A 51 5.42 -6.23 -22.87
C GLY A 51 5.23 -7.75 -22.94
N ASP A 52 4.04 -8.27 -22.62
CA ASP A 52 3.75 -9.70 -22.58
C ASP A 52 3.61 -10.32 -24.00
N LYS A 53 3.48 -9.48 -25.04
CA LYS A 53 3.24 -9.77 -26.49
C LYS A 53 1.77 -9.84 -26.89
N VAL A 54 0.84 -9.44 -26.04
CA VAL A 54 -0.57 -9.21 -26.32
C VAL A 54 -0.76 -7.71 -26.52
N PRO A 55 -1.20 -7.26 -27.71
CA PRO A 55 -1.42 -5.83 -27.93
C PRO A 55 -2.58 -5.30 -27.10
N ASN A 56 -2.46 -4.13 -26.48
CA ASN A 56 -3.50 -3.50 -25.63
C ASN A 56 -4.93 -3.55 -26.21
N SER A 57 -5.05 -3.44 -27.53
CA SER A 57 -6.35 -3.59 -28.23
C SER A 57 -7.07 -4.95 -28.05
N LYS A 58 -6.41 -5.92 -27.42
CA LYS A 58 -6.81 -7.31 -27.22
C LYS A 58 -6.46 -7.83 -25.83
N ASP A 59 -5.59 -7.12 -25.13
CA ASP A 59 -5.31 -7.38 -23.74
C ASP A 59 -6.56 -7.10 -22.91
N ILE A 60 -6.62 -7.69 -21.73
CA ILE A 60 -7.67 -7.44 -20.74
C ILE A 60 -7.10 -6.93 -19.41
N ASP A 61 -5.77 -6.84 -19.32
CA ASP A 61 -4.93 -6.44 -18.18
C ASP A 61 -3.68 -5.77 -18.79
N ASP A 62 -3.87 -4.55 -19.31
CA ASP A 62 -2.92 -3.89 -20.21
C ASP A 62 -1.53 -3.61 -19.55
N ASP A 63 -1.46 -3.43 -18.22
CA ASP A 63 -0.23 -3.21 -17.45
C ASP A 63 0.29 -4.45 -16.70
N GLY A 64 -0.51 -5.52 -16.65
CA GLY A 64 -0.10 -6.84 -16.18
C GLY A 64 0.00 -6.94 -14.65
N ASP A 65 -0.69 -6.07 -13.92
CA ASP A 65 -0.68 -6.04 -12.45
C ASP A 65 -1.58 -7.16 -11.84
N GLY A 66 -2.51 -7.70 -12.64
CA GLY A 66 -3.45 -8.76 -12.33
C GLY A 66 -4.88 -8.29 -12.03
N ILE A 67 -5.11 -6.99 -11.92
CA ILE A 67 -6.42 -6.35 -12.02
C ILE A 67 -6.75 -6.27 -13.51
N ILE A 68 -8.04 -6.36 -13.87
CA ILE A 68 -8.43 -6.32 -15.29
C ILE A 68 -8.91 -4.92 -15.65
N ASP A 69 -8.61 -4.43 -16.86
CA ASP A 69 -8.86 -3.04 -17.27
C ASP A 69 -10.28 -2.55 -16.93
N THR A 70 -11.25 -3.47 -17.04
CA THR A 70 -12.66 -3.18 -16.77
C THR A 70 -12.96 -2.86 -15.31
N ASN A 71 -12.16 -3.37 -14.38
CA ASN A 71 -12.21 -3.09 -12.94
C ASN A 71 -11.40 -1.84 -12.59
N GLU A 72 -10.40 -1.47 -13.39
CA GLU A 72 -9.63 -0.22 -13.23
C GLU A 72 -10.30 1.01 -13.85
N GLY A 73 -11.56 0.86 -14.28
CA GLY A 73 -12.31 1.99 -14.81
C GLY A 73 -11.92 2.36 -16.25
N TYR A 74 -11.44 1.39 -17.04
CA TYR A 74 -11.25 1.59 -18.47
C TYR A 74 -12.49 2.20 -19.13
N HIS A 75 -12.27 3.33 -19.80
CA HIS A 75 -13.32 4.01 -20.54
C HIS A 75 -12.77 4.80 -21.73
N ALA A 76 -13.25 4.48 -22.92
CA ALA A 76 -12.69 4.93 -24.20
C ALA A 76 -12.58 6.46 -24.42
N THR A 77 -13.24 7.30 -23.60
CA THR A 77 -13.18 8.76 -23.74
C THR A 77 -12.79 9.51 -22.47
N ALA A 78 -12.68 8.80 -21.34
CA ALA A 78 -12.39 9.37 -20.03
C ALA A 78 -12.07 8.20 -19.10
N PRO A 79 -10.92 7.54 -19.30
CA PRO A 79 -10.49 6.50 -18.38
C PRO A 79 -10.24 7.12 -17.00
N ARG A 80 -10.27 6.29 -15.96
CA ARG A 80 -9.87 6.72 -14.62
C ARG A 80 -8.34 6.94 -14.62
N ASP A 81 -7.92 7.86 -13.78
CA ASP A 81 -6.56 8.41 -13.64
C ASP A 81 -6.57 9.01 -12.23
N THR A 82 -6.25 8.18 -11.25
CA THR A 82 -6.53 8.40 -9.83
C THR A 82 -5.59 9.44 -9.24
N ASP A 83 -4.29 9.26 -9.42
CA ASP A 83 -3.23 10.19 -9.01
C ASP A 83 -3.12 11.45 -9.91
N LYS A 84 -3.69 11.41 -11.13
CA LYS A 84 -3.71 12.50 -12.13
C LYS A 84 -2.35 12.78 -12.75
N ASP A 85 -1.47 11.79 -12.85
CA ASP A 85 -0.17 11.94 -13.52
C ASP A 85 -0.28 11.91 -15.06
N GLY A 86 -1.42 11.43 -15.58
CA GLY A 86 -1.75 11.32 -16.99
C GLY A 86 -1.55 9.93 -17.60
N ILE A 87 -1.17 8.95 -16.81
CA ILE A 87 -1.24 7.51 -17.07
C ILE A 87 -2.58 7.03 -16.46
N PRO A 88 -3.51 6.52 -17.29
CA PRO A 88 -4.76 5.98 -16.76
C PRO A 88 -4.51 4.71 -15.94
N ASP A 89 -5.29 4.49 -14.87
CA ASP A 89 -5.14 3.36 -13.94
C ASP A 89 -4.92 2.00 -14.63
N TYR A 90 -5.67 1.68 -15.69
CA TYR A 90 -5.51 0.40 -16.44
C TYR A 90 -4.18 0.28 -17.24
N LEU A 91 -3.29 1.27 -17.13
CA LEU A 91 -1.96 1.33 -17.75
C LEU A 91 -0.89 1.67 -16.71
N ASP A 92 -1.27 1.69 -15.44
CA ASP A 92 -0.51 2.20 -14.30
C ASP A 92 -0.40 1.09 -13.27
N ILE A 93 0.82 0.80 -12.81
CA ILE A 93 1.03 -0.29 -11.86
C ILE A 93 1.00 0.16 -10.38
N ASP A 94 0.80 1.46 -10.15
CA ASP A 94 0.82 2.18 -8.86
C ASP A 94 -0.17 3.37 -8.98
N SER A 95 -1.46 3.06 -9.09
CA SER A 95 -2.53 3.95 -9.56
C SER A 95 -2.76 5.19 -8.69
N ASP A 96 -2.40 5.16 -7.41
CA ASP A 96 -2.46 6.29 -6.49
C ASP A 96 -1.09 6.89 -6.13
N ASN A 97 -0.01 6.32 -6.68
CA ASN A 97 1.37 6.81 -6.64
C ASN A 97 1.94 6.88 -5.22
N ASP A 98 1.53 5.93 -4.40
CA ASP A 98 2.02 5.76 -3.05
C ASP A 98 3.27 4.85 -3.01
N GLY A 99 3.67 4.26 -4.14
CA GLY A 99 4.88 3.46 -4.29
C GLY A 99 4.72 1.99 -3.89
N ILE A 100 3.60 1.59 -3.32
CA ILE A 100 3.15 0.20 -3.29
C ILE A 100 2.63 -0.12 -4.71
N LEU A 101 2.56 -1.40 -5.07
CA LEU A 101 2.07 -1.78 -6.39
C LEU A 101 0.61 -2.22 -6.27
N ASP A 102 -0.20 -1.88 -7.27
CA ASP A 102 -1.62 -2.26 -7.35
C ASP A 102 -1.83 -3.77 -7.16
N ASN A 103 -0.91 -4.55 -7.76
CA ASN A 103 -0.69 -5.98 -7.56
C ASN A 103 -0.67 -6.45 -6.08
N VAL A 104 0.03 -5.71 -5.23
CA VAL A 104 0.24 -5.95 -3.80
C VAL A 104 -0.99 -5.49 -3.02
N GLU A 105 -1.54 -4.34 -3.36
CA GLU A 105 -2.68 -3.75 -2.65
C GLU A 105 -4.01 -4.43 -3.00
N ALA A 106 -4.16 -4.98 -4.19
CA ALA A 106 -5.35 -5.74 -4.54
C ALA A 106 -5.50 -7.04 -3.71
N GLN A 107 -4.56 -7.39 -2.82
CA GLN A 107 -4.48 -8.67 -2.14
C GLN A 107 -4.08 -8.57 -0.66
N THR A 108 -4.50 -9.54 0.15
CA THR A 108 -4.03 -9.67 1.55
C THR A 108 -2.61 -10.25 1.58
N SER A 109 -1.78 -9.88 2.55
CA SER A 109 -0.43 -10.46 2.73
C SER A 109 -0.44 -11.99 2.89
N THR A 110 -1.38 -12.55 3.65
CA THR A 110 -1.51 -14.02 3.82
C THR A 110 -1.98 -14.73 2.55
N GLY A 111 -2.77 -14.04 1.73
CA GLY A 111 -3.39 -14.57 0.52
C GLY A 111 -2.66 -14.24 -0.78
N TYR A 112 -1.53 -13.52 -0.72
CA TYR A 112 -0.85 -12.98 -1.89
C TYR A 112 -0.52 -14.05 -2.94
N ILE A 113 -0.99 -13.81 -4.15
CA ILE A 113 -0.73 -14.61 -5.34
C ILE A 113 0.29 -13.84 -6.17
N ALA A 114 1.49 -14.40 -6.31
CA ALA A 114 2.51 -13.86 -7.21
C ALA A 114 2.21 -14.23 -8.67
N PRO A 115 2.54 -13.35 -9.64
CA PRO A 115 2.36 -13.65 -11.06
C PRO A 115 3.21 -14.86 -11.48
N SER A 116 2.69 -15.70 -12.38
CA SER A 116 3.38 -16.93 -12.81
C SER A 116 4.23 -16.77 -14.07
N GLY A 117 4.10 -15.63 -14.76
CA GLY A 117 4.67 -15.33 -16.06
C GLY A 117 4.09 -16.19 -17.18
N LYS A 118 2.84 -16.66 -17.05
CA LYS A 118 2.21 -17.55 -18.03
C LYS A 118 0.85 -17.01 -18.41
N ASP A 119 0.64 -16.95 -19.71
CA ASP A 119 -0.65 -16.73 -20.33
C ASP A 119 -0.82 -17.82 -21.41
N VAL A 120 -1.63 -18.83 -21.12
CA VAL A 120 -1.81 -19.98 -22.03
C VAL A 120 -2.79 -19.70 -23.16
N ASP A 121 -3.80 -18.86 -22.90
CA ASP A 121 -4.86 -18.59 -23.87
C ASP A 121 -4.61 -17.35 -24.73
N GLY A 122 -3.64 -16.51 -24.34
CA GLY A 122 -3.16 -15.36 -25.08
C GLY A 122 -4.05 -14.12 -24.90
N ASN A 123 -4.66 -13.97 -23.72
CA ASN A 123 -5.56 -12.86 -23.43
C ASN A 123 -4.90 -11.71 -22.65
N GLY A 124 -3.65 -11.88 -22.20
CA GLY A 124 -2.83 -10.89 -21.50
C GLY A 124 -2.86 -11.00 -19.96
N LEU A 125 -3.95 -11.50 -19.37
CA LEU A 125 -4.01 -11.78 -17.94
C LEU A 125 -3.19 -13.03 -17.56
N ASP A 126 -2.37 -12.95 -16.51
CA ASP A 126 -1.61 -14.10 -16.02
C ASP A 126 -2.52 -15.23 -15.52
N ASP A 127 -2.23 -16.47 -15.94
CA ASP A 127 -2.93 -17.70 -15.54
C ASP A 127 -3.03 -17.85 -13.99
N ALA A 128 -2.16 -17.22 -13.21
CA ALA A 128 -2.20 -17.20 -11.74
C ALA A 128 -3.46 -16.53 -11.19
N TYR A 129 -4.01 -15.57 -11.92
CA TYR A 129 -5.19 -14.79 -11.57
C TYR A 129 -6.47 -15.32 -12.23
N GLU A 130 -6.37 -16.48 -12.90
CA GLU A 130 -7.49 -17.16 -13.52
C GLU A 130 -7.88 -18.44 -12.76
N VAL A 131 -9.19 -18.71 -12.70
CA VAL A 131 -9.69 -20.01 -12.20
C VAL A 131 -9.35 -21.14 -13.18
N SER A 132 -9.33 -20.84 -14.47
CA SER A 132 -8.88 -21.75 -15.53
C SER A 132 -8.45 -20.96 -16.75
N PRO A 133 -7.38 -21.36 -17.47
CA PRO A 133 -6.90 -20.63 -18.64
C PRO A 133 -8.01 -20.31 -19.65
N GLY A 134 -8.23 -19.02 -19.90
CA GLY A 134 -9.26 -18.45 -20.76
C GLY A 134 -10.66 -18.37 -20.17
N SER A 135 -10.73 -18.20 -18.86
CA SER A 135 -11.93 -17.72 -18.16
C SER A 135 -11.74 -16.25 -17.82
N CYS A 136 -12.79 -15.42 -17.91
CA CYS A 136 -12.75 -14.11 -17.25
C CYS A 136 -12.35 -14.31 -15.77
N GLY A 137 -11.41 -13.50 -15.28
CA GLY A 137 -10.76 -13.65 -13.98
C GLY A 137 -10.29 -12.31 -13.44
N GLY A 138 -9.09 -12.30 -12.86
CA GLY A 138 -8.44 -11.13 -12.29
C GLY A 138 -8.51 -11.14 -10.77
N LEU A 139 -7.67 -10.31 -10.17
CA LEU A 139 -7.73 -9.96 -8.77
C LEU A 139 -9.06 -9.27 -8.48
N MET A 140 -9.55 -9.47 -7.25
CA MET A 140 -10.64 -8.70 -6.70
C MET A 140 -10.03 -7.78 -5.66
N PRO A 141 -9.83 -6.49 -5.99
CA PRO A 141 -9.18 -5.56 -5.10
C PRO A 141 -9.82 -5.52 -3.72
N ILE A 142 -8.96 -5.38 -2.71
CA ILE A 142 -9.37 -5.24 -1.32
C ILE A 142 -9.73 -3.78 -1.06
N ASP A 143 -10.59 -3.59 -0.08
CA ASP A 143 -11.06 -2.32 0.46
C ASP A 143 -11.03 -2.54 1.98
N THR A 144 -9.93 -2.14 2.60
CA THR A 144 -9.54 -2.49 3.97
C THR A 144 -10.51 -1.86 4.97
N ASP A 145 -10.76 -0.56 4.84
CA ASP A 145 -11.61 0.20 5.74
C ASP A 145 -13.13 0.16 5.38
N ASN A 146 -13.47 -0.33 4.19
CA ASN A 146 -14.82 -0.45 3.64
C ASN A 146 -15.51 0.89 3.35
N ASP A 147 -14.77 1.93 2.95
CA ASP A 147 -15.34 3.20 2.51
C ASP A 147 -15.90 3.16 1.06
N GLY A 148 -15.56 2.10 0.32
CA GLY A 148 -15.95 1.86 -1.06
C GLY A 148 -14.89 2.19 -2.11
N LYS A 149 -13.69 2.58 -1.68
CA LYS A 149 -12.48 2.78 -2.47
C LYS A 149 -11.53 1.60 -2.20
N PRO A 150 -11.15 0.85 -3.25
CA PRO A 150 -10.14 -0.18 -3.10
C PRO A 150 -8.78 0.40 -2.73
N ASP A 151 -8.00 -0.35 -1.95
CA ASP A 151 -6.71 0.06 -1.39
C ASP A 151 -5.74 0.61 -2.45
N TYR A 152 -5.63 -0.03 -3.63
CA TYR A 152 -4.75 0.44 -4.73
C TYR A 152 -5.11 1.81 -5.35
N LEU A 153 -6.18 2.44 -4.84
CA LEU A 153 -6.64 3.77 -5.24
C LEU A 153 -6.75 4.70 -4.04
N ASP A 154 -6.30 4.27 -2.87
CA ASP A 154 -6.49 4.87 -1.57
C ASP A 154 -5.13 5.15 -0.93
N ILE A 155 -4.88 6.43 -0.63
CA ILE A 155 -3.61 6.85 -0.05
C ILE A 155 -3.54 6.68 1.49
N ASP A 156 -4.62 6.21 2.11
CA ASP A 156 -4.82 6.02 3.58
C ASP A 156 -5.77 4.81 3.78
N SER A 157 -5.32 3.61 3.42
CA SER A 157 -6.12 2.38 3.25
C SER A 157 -6.87 1.91 4.51
N ASP A 158 -6.42 2.28 5.71
CA ASP A 158 -7.11 1.99 6.97
C ASP A 158 -7.79 3.22 7.62
N ASN A 159 -7.66 4.37 6.97
CA ASN A 159 -8.36 5.62 7.28
C ASN A 159 -8.02 6.19 8.65
N ASP A 160 -6.76 6.01 9.03
CA ASP A 160 -6.20 6.44 10.29
C ASP A 160 -5.62 7.87 10.18
N GLY A 161 -5.22 8.29 8.97
CA GLY A 161 -4.73 9.63 8.66
C GLY A 161 -3.23 9.73 8.43
N ILE A 162 -2.47 8.66 8.69
CA ILE A 162 -1.11 8.47 8.18
C ILE A 162 -1.25 7.98 6.73
N LEU A 163 -0.24 8.24 5.88
CA LEU A 163 -0.31 7.84 4.48
C LEU A 163 0.30 6.46 4.30
N ASP A 164 -0.25 5.68 3.37
CA ASP A 164 0.22 4.33 3.03
C ASP A 164 1.71 4.31 2.64
N ASN A 165 2.17 5.33 1.90
CA ASN A 165 3.58 5.53 1.59
C ASN A 165 4.48 5.66 2.82
N VAL A 166 3.99 6.33 3.88
CA VAL A 166 4.72 6.54 5.14
C VAL A 166 4.75 5.24 5.94
N GLU A 167 3.64 4.52 6.01
CA GLU A 167 3.49 3.29 6.78
C GLU A 167 4.11 2.08 6.09
N SER A 168 4.18 2.05 4.77
CA SER A 168 4.77 0.92 4.07
C SER A 168 6.29 0.89 4.13
N GLN A 169 6.94 1.91 4.71
CA GLN A 169 8.39 2.06 4.72
C GLN A 169 8.97 2.04 6.14
N GLY A 170 10.21 1.57 6.26
CA GLY A 170 10.94 1.63 7.53
C GLY A 170 11.48 3.03 7.83
N ASP A 171 11.45 3.42 9.10
CA ASP A 171 11.56 4.82 9.54
C ASP A 171 12.91 5.47 9.21
N SER A 172 13.99 4.70 9.31
CA SER A 172 15.35 5.18 9.02
C SER A 172 15.68 5.29 7.52
N ASN A 173 14.80 4.83 6.63
CA ASN A 173 15.05 4.78 5.18
C ASN A 173 13.87 5.28 4.33
N TYR A 174 13.02 6.15 4.86
CA TYR A 174 11.91 6.73 4.11
C TYR A 174 12.37 7.31 2.77
N ILE A 175 11.76 6.82 1.69
CA ILE A 175 11.98 7.22 0.31
C ILE A 175 10.81 8.12 -0.08
N HIS A 176 11.11 9.40 -0.24
CA HIS A 176 10.14 10.37 -0.76
C HIS A 176 10.00 10.23 -2.28
N PRO A 177 8.78 10.32 -2.84
CA PRO A 177 8.57 10.28 -4.29
C PRO A 177 9.31 11.43 -4.96
N CYS A 178 9.78 11.23 -6.20
CA CYS A 178 10.58 12.21 -6.93
C CYS A 178 9.90 12.79 -8.18
N THR A 179 8.65 12.40 -8.45
CA THR A 179 7.77 12.79 -9.58
C THR A 179 8.32 12.44 -10.96
N PHE A 180 9.25 11.49 -11.02
CA PHE A 180 9.84 11.04 -12.28
C PHE A 180 9.43 9.60 -12.52
N ASP A 181 8.78 9.37 -13.65
CA ASP A 181 8.65 8.04 -14.24
C ASP A 181 9.32 8.09 -15.62
N ASN A 182 10.54 7.56 -15.71
CA ASN A 182 11.29 7.58 -16.96
C ASN A 182 10.81 6.50 -17.96
N ASN A 183 10.17 5.45 -17.47
CA ASN A 183 9.86 4.27 -18.25
C ASN A 183 8.39 4.26 -18.73
N GLY A 184 7.53 5.04 -18.07
CA GLY A 184 6.13 5.26 -18.44
C GLY A 184 5.19 4.18 -17.90
N ASN A 185 5.52 3.52 -16.80
CA ASN A 185 4.71 2.47 -16.18
C ASN A 185 3.89 2.95 -14.97
N GLY A 186 3.99 4.23 -14.57
CA GLY A 186 3.22 4.79 -13.46
C GLY A 186 3.95 4.80 -12.12
N LEU A 187 4.76 3.77 -11.84
CA LEU A 187 5.60 3.74 -10.63
C LEU A 187 6.72 4.80 -10.66
N ASP A 188 6.83 5.59 -9.59
CA ASP A 188 7.91 6.58 -9.44
C ASP A 188 9.32 5.92 -9.42
N ASP A 189 10.25 6.49 -10.20
CA ASP A 189 11.66 6.09 -10.31
C ASP A 189 12.36 5.98 -8.92
N ALA A 190 11.87 6.67 -7.89
CA ALA A 190 12.37 6.58 -6.51
C ALA A 190 12.20 5.17 -5.92
N TYR A 191 11.15 4.47 -6.35
CA TYR A 191 10.82 3.09 -5.96
C TYR A 191 11.38 2.05 -6.93
N GLU A 192 12.11 2.51 -7.96
CA GLU A 192 12.76 1.65 -8.94
C GLU A 192 14.28 1.49 -8.67
N ASN A 193 14.74 0.24 -8.54
CA ASN A 193 16.18 -0.07 -8.50
C ASN A 193 16.66 -0.71 -9.81
N GLY A 194 16.29 -0.09 -10.94
CA GLY A 194 16.55 -0.60 -12.29
C GLY A 194 15.69 -1.81 -12.68
N SER A 195 14.60 -2.02 -11.92
CA SER A 195 13.49 -2.95 -12.14
C SER A 195 12.31 -2.41 -11.35
N THR A 196 11.10 -2.70 -11.82
CA THR A 196 9.87 -2.56 -11.04
C THR A 196 9.97 -3.44 -9.79
N ILE A 197 10.03 -2.80 -8.62
CA ILE A 197 10.13 -3.48 -7.32
C ILE A 197 9.02 -2.96 -6.40
N GLY A 198 8.77 -1.64 -6.42
CA GLY A 198 7.86 -0.98 -5.49
C GLY A 198 8.40 -1.00 -4.06
N ILE A 199 7.58 -0.52 -3.14
CA ILE A 199 7.77 -0.64 -1.70
C ILE A 199 7.38 -2.06 -1.28
N THR A 200 8.13 -2.63 -0.34
CA THR A 200 7.69 -3.84 0.36
C THR A 200 7.12 -3.38 1.70
N PRO A 201 5.79 -3.46 1.90
CA PRO A 201 5.16 -2.93 3.11
C PRO A 201 5.74 -3.52 4.40
N VAL A 202 5.90 -2.66 5.40
CA VAL A 202 6.30 -3.04 6.76
C VAL A 202 5.11 -3.65 7.49
N ASP A 203 5.40 -4.61 8.36
CA ASP A 203 4.47 -5.25 9.31
C ASP A 203 5.22 -5.26 10.65
N THR A 204 5.02 -4.19 11.42
CA THR A 204 5.79 -3.84 12.62
C THR A 204 5.54 -4.86 13.72
N ASP A 205 4.30 -5.30 13.89
CA ASP A 205 3.93 -6.22 14.94
C ASP A 205 4.03 -7.71 14.57
N GLY A 206 4.13 -8.03 13.28
CA GLY A 206 4.21 -9.37 12.74
C GLY A 206 2.88 -10.13 12.74
N ASP A 207 1.74 -9.45 12.77
CA ASP A 207 0.42 -10.04 12.85
C ASP A 207 -0.19 -10.43 11.49
N THR A 208 0.54 -10.16 10.40
CA THR A 208 0.20 -10.35 8.98
C THR A 208 -0.66 -9.27 8.33
N LYS A 209 -1.01 -8.19 9.02
CA LYS A 209 -1.41 -6.93 8.40
C LYS A 209 -0.19 -6.01 8.31
N PRO A 210 0.13 -5.51 7.12
CA PRO A 210 1.06 -4.41 7.01
C PRO A 210 0.52 -3.16 7.70
N ASP A 211 1.43 -2.29 8.13
CA ASP A 211 1.12 -1.10 8.92
C ASP A 211 0.07 -0.20 8.23
N PHE A 212 0.16 0.03 6.92
CA PHE A 212 -0.84 0.83 6.15
C PHE A 212 -2.27 0.24 6.14
N ARG A 213 -2.48 -0.91 6.77
CA ARG A 213 -3.77 -1.62 6.90
C ARG A 213 -4.10 -1.95 8.35
N ASP A 214 -3.34 -1.39 9.28
CA ASP A 214 -3.37 -1.73 10.70
C ASP A 214 -3.54 -0.48 11.56
N LEU A 215 -4.70 -0.37 12.21
CA LEU A 215 -4.99 0.79 13.07
C LEU A 215 -4.16 0.86 14.37
N ASP A 216 -3.33 -0.15 14.64
CA ASP A 216 -2.50 -0.32 15.85
C ASP A 216 -1.22 -1.10 15.48
N SER A 217 -0.33 -0.47 14.71
CA SER A 217 0.82 -1.09 14.02
C SER A 217 1.80 -1.83 14.93
N ASP A 218 1.91 -1.47 16.21
CA ASP A 218 2.76 -2.16 17.18
C ASP A 218 1.99 -3.02 18.20
N ASN A 219 0.65 -2.98 18.13
CA ASN A 219 -0.30 -3.71 18.95
C ASN A 219 -0.20 -3.42 20.45
N ASP A 220 0.16 -2.18 20.80
CA ASP A 220 0.25 -1.72 22.19
C ASP A 220 -1.13 -1.32 22.78
N GLY A 221 -2.15 -1.19 21.92
CA GLY A 221 -3.53 -0.91 22.31
C GLY A 221 -3.90 0.57 22.36
N ILE A 222 -3.00 1.47 22.00
CA ILE A 222 -3.29 2.83 21.58
C ILE A 222 -3.70 2.73 20.09
N LEU A 223 -3.75 3.80 19.32
CA LEU A 223 -4.16 3.77 17.92
C LEU A 223 -3.19 4.67 17.20
N ASP A 224 -2.81 4.28 16.00
CA ASP A 224 -1.77 4.96 15.24
C ASP A 224 -2.07 6.45 15.10
N ASN A 225 -3.31 6.82 14.76
CA ASN A 225 -3.73 8.22 14.71
C ASN A 225 -3.69 9.01 16.03
N VAL A 226 -3.74 8.32 17.19
CA VAL A 226 -3.58 8.91 18.52
C VAL A 226 -2.09 9.11 18.81
N GLU A 227 -1.24 8.19 18.38
CA GLU A 227 0.21 8.18 18.56
C GLU A 227 0.96 9.11 17.60
N ALA A 228 0.51 9.19 16.35
CA ALA A 228 1.10 10.04 15.33
C ALA A 228 0.85 11.54 15.57
N GLN A 229 0.06 11.92 16.58
CA GLN A 229 -0.30 13.32 16.86
C GLN A 229 -0.09 13.74 18.31
N THR A 230 0.42 14.96 18.54
CA THR A 230 0.46 15.51 19.90
C THR A 230 -0.95 15.78 20.45
N THR A 231 -1.16 15.63 21.76
CA THR A 231 -2.47 15.90 22.41
C THR A 231 -3.01 17.31 22.15
N SER A 232 -2.13 18.30 21.96
CA SER A 232 -2.54 19.68 21.68
C SER A 232 -2.96 19.94 20.24
N GLU A 233 -2.51 19.10 19.30
CA GLU A 233 -2.76 19.23 17.87
C GLU A 233 -3.67 18.12 17.32
N PHE A 234 -4.04 17.15 18.17
CA PHE A 234 -4.89 16.01 17.81
C PHE A 234 -6.14 16.44 17.05
N LYS A 235 -6.28 15.86 15.87
CA LYS A 235 -7.45 15.95 15.02
C LYS A 235 -8.09 14.58 14.96
N ALA A 236 -9.38 14.52 15.27
CA ALA A 236 -10.19 13.34 14.99
C ALA A 236 -10.73 13.42 13.56
N PRO A 237 -10.97 12.29 12.86
CA PRO A 237 -11.49 12.30 11.50
C PRO A 237 -12.90 12.88 11.46
N CYS A 238 -13.28 13.50 10.34
CA CYS A 238 -14.61 14.09 10.16
C CYS A 238 -15.59 13.24 9.33
N GLY A 239 -15.10 12.18 8.69
CA GLY A 239 -15.79 11.35 7.71
C GLY A 239 -16.08 12.10 6.40
N MET A 240 -15.21 13.03 6.00
CA MET A 240 -15.33 13.74 4.73
C MET A 240 -14.04 13.60 3.94
N ASP A 241 -14.16 13.19 2.69
CA ASP A 241 -13.12 13.20 1.67
C ASP A 241 -13.65 14.04 0.50
N SER A 242 -13.12 15.25 0.34
CA SER A 242 -13.64 16.23 -0.62
C SER A 242 -13.17 15.99 -2.05
N ASP A 243 -11.99 15.41 -2.25
CA ASP A 243 -11.38 15.21 -3.57
C ASP A 243 -11.36 13.74 -4.02
N GLY A 244 -11.73 12.82 -3.14
CA GLY A 244 -11.90 11.41 -3.45
C GLY A 244 -10.57 10.68 -3.46
N ASN A 245 -9.57 11.10 -2.69
CA ASN A 245 -8.26 10.43 -2.60
C ASN A 245 -8.21 9.34 -1.53
N GLY A 246 -9.19 9.28 -0.61
CA GLY A 246 -9.29 8.30 0.47
C GLY A 246 -8.87 8.83 1.85
N LEU A 247 -8.08 9.91 1.88
CA LEU A 247 -7.67 10.60 3.10
C LEU A 247 -8.75 11.57 3.63
N ASP A 248 -9.02 11.52 4.94
CA ASP A 248 -10.00 12.43 5.57
C ASP A 248 -9.54 13.91 5.57
N ASP A 249 -10.44 14.81 5.14
CA ASP A 249 -10.26 16.27 5.04
C ASP A 249 -9.72 16.94 6.33
N HIS A 250 -9.91 16.33 7.52
CA HIS A 250 -9.35 16.87 8.77
C HIS A 250 -7.85 16.64 8.91
N TYR A 251 -7.34 15.52 8.41
CA TYR A 251 -5.90 15.24 8.48
C TYR A 251 -5.13 16.17 7.57
N GLU A 252 -5.75 16.54 6.46
CA GLU A 252 -5.21 17.47 5.49
C GLU A 252 -4.98 18.89 6.02
N THR A 253 -3.95 19.54 5.47
CA THR A 253 -3.71 20.97 5.72
C THR A 253 -4.76 21.85 5.03
N THR A 254 -5.21 21.41 3.86
CA THR A 254 -6.36 21.95 3.12
C THR A 254 -7.03 20.81 2.36
N PRO A 255 -8.36 20.67 2.38
CA PRO A 255 -9.07 19.61 1.66
C PRO A 255 -8.59 19.43 0.21
N GLY A 256 -8.13 18.23 -0.11
CA GLY A 256 -7.53 17.80 -1.38
C GLY A 256 -6.08 18.21 -1.61
N SER A 257 -5.31 18.33 -0.53
CA SER A 257 -3.86 18.47 -0.55
C SER A 257 -3.10 17.15 -0.65
N GLY A 258 -3.68 16.04 -0.17
CA GLY A 258 -3.00 14.74 -0.07
C GLY A 258 -1.88 14.70 0.97
N GLU A 259 -1.83 15.67 1.89
CA GLU A 259 -0.81 15.74 2.95
C GLU A 259 -1.43 15.20 4.24
N GLY A 260 -1.13 13.96 4.60
CA GLY A 260 -1.60 13.31 5.82
C GLY A 260 -0.92 13.81 7.10
N ILE A 261 -1.09 13.05 8.18
CA ILE A 261 -0.40 13.26 9.45
C ILE A 261 1.11 13.06 9.23
N THR A 262 1.92 13.95 9.81
CA THR A 262 3.35 13.70 9.98
C THR A 262 3.52 13.05 11.36
N PRO A 263 3.92 11.76 11.45
CA PRO A 263 4.02 11.08 12.72
C PRO A 263 4.98 11.77 13.70
N VAL A 264 4.61 11.76 14.97
CA VAL A 264 5.46 12.22 16.09
C VAL A 264 6.48 11.14 16.40
N ASP A 265 7.67 11.57 16.82
CA ASP A 265 8.75 10.76 17.40
C ASP A 265 9.15 11.49 18.69
N THR A 266 8.64 11.00 19.82
CA THR A 266 8.65 11.70 21.10
C THR A 266 10.05 11.71 21.73
N ASP A 267 10.80 10.62 21.67
CA ASP A 267 12.14 10.51 22.24
C ASP A 267 13.27 10.88 21.25
N GLY A 268 12.97 10.94 19.95
CA GLY A 268 13.87 11.30 18.87
C GLY A 268 14.79 10.16 18.42
N ASP A 269 14.42 8.89 18.63
CA ASP A 269 15.23 7.74 18.26
C ASP A 269 15.09 7.32 16.78
N GLN A 270 14.18 7.98 16.06
CA GLN A 270 13.76 7.74 14.67
C GLN A 270 12.73 6.61 14.51
N THR A 271 12.13 6.12 15.58
CA THR A 271 10.92 5.28 15.55
C THR A 271 9.73 6.20 15.87
N PRO A 272 8.79 6.40 14.96
CA PRO A 272 7.57 7.14 15.26
C PRO A 272 6.78 6.48 16.40
N ASP A 273 6.08 7.28 17.19
CA ASP A 273 5.32 6.83 18.36
C ASP A 273 4.37 5.67 18.01
N PHE A 274 3.72 5.66 16.84
CA PHE A 274 2.77 4.60 16.43
C PHE A 274 3.40 3.22 16.17
N ARG A 275 4.75 3.14 16.25
CA ARG A 275 5.53 1.90 16.11
C ARG A 275 6.39 1.62 17.33
N ASP A 276 6.36 2.50 18.32
CA ASP A 276 7.26 2.47 19.46
C ASP A 276 6.54 2.06 20.73
N LEU A 277 6.95 0.91 21.27
CA LEU A 277 6.38 0.37 22.50
C LEU A 277 6.80 1.14 23.78
N ASP A 278 7.70 2.13 23.69
CA ASP A 278 8.18 3.02 24.77
C ASP A 278 8.50 4.42 24.19
N SER A 279 7.48 5.13 23.68
CA SER A 279 7.60 6.39 22.92
C SER A 279 8.42 7.49 23.61
N ASP A 280 8.50 7.49 24.94
CA ASP A 280 9.29 8.48 25.70
C ASP A 280 10.62 7.93 26.28
N ASN A 281 10.87 6.64 26.05
CA ASN A 281 12.08 5.90 26.39
C ASN A 281 12.45 5.98 27.88
N ASP A 282 11.43 5.91 28.73
CA ASP A 282 11.58 5.97 30.18
C ASP A 282 11.70 4.59 30.86
N SER A 283 11.67 3.52 30.03
CA SER A 283 11.67 2.09 30.39
C SER A 283 10.32 1.56 30.87
N CYS A 284 9.24 2.23 30.49
CA CYS A 284 7.87 1.85 30.77
C CYS A 284 7.14 1.78 29.44
N SER A 285 6.36 0.71 29.20
CA SER A 285 5.73 0.58 27.89
C SER A 285 4.51 1.48 27.77
N ASP A 286 4.26 1.91 26.56
CA ASP A 286 3.13 2.78 26.19
C ASP A 286 1.80 2.17 26.62
N THR A 287 1.62 0.86 26.41
CA THR A 287 0.48 0.09 26.92
C THR A 287 0.23 0.31 28.42
N MET A 288 1.27 0.24 29.26
CA MET A 288 1.12 0.42 30.70
C MET A 288 0.85 1.87 31.05
N GLU A 289 1.49 2.80 30.35
CA GLU A 289 1.36 4.23 30.59
C GLU A 289 -0.01 4.77 30.18
N ALA A 290 -0.58 4.25 29.09
CA ALA A 290 -1.96 4.47 28.69
C ALA A 290 -2.98 3.88 29.68
N GLY A 291 -2.53 3.10 30.67
CA GLY A 291 -3.36 2.46 31.69
C GLY A 291 -4.01 1.16 31.22
N PHE A 292 -3.45 0.52 30.19
CA PHE A 292 -3.90 -0.77 29.67
C PHE A 292 -3.13 -1.92 30.33
N ILE A 293 -3.50 -3.15 29.97
CA ILE A 293 -2.88 -4.35 30.52
C ILE A 293 -1.85 -4.86 29.53
N ASP A 294 -0.58 -4.64 29.85
CA ASP A 294 0.54 -5.47 29.42
C ASP A 294 0.62 -6.71 30.35
N ALA A 295 0.82 -7.89 29.77
CA ALA A 295 0.55 -9.21 30.32
C ALA A 295 0.72 -9.40 31.85
N PHE A 296 -0.15 -10.23 32.44
CA PHE A 296 -0.16 -10.52 33.89
C PHE A 296 1.13 -11.15 34.44
N LEU A 297 1.89 -11.86 33.62
CA LEU A 297 3.13 -12.50 34.05
C LEU A 297 4.31 -11.64 33.59
N VAL A 298 5.24 -11.36 34.49
CA VAL A 298 6.50 -10.62 34.19
C VAL A 298 7.28 -11.27 33.04
N GLU A 299 7.13 -12.59 32.84
CA GLU A 299 7.77 -13.33 31.75
C GLU A 299 7.15 -13.04 30.36
N ASN A 300 5.96 -12.43 30.31
CA ASN A 300 5.21 -12.12 29.10
C ASN A 300 5.01 -10.61 28.91
N ARG A 301 5.70 -9.75 29.68
CA ARG A 301 5.65 -8.30 29.46
C ARG A 301 6.46 -7.95 28.23
N ASP A 302 5.79 -7.97 27.09
CA ASP A 302 6.35 -7.64 25.78
C ASP A 302 6.02 -6.22 25.33
N GLY A 303 5.30 -5.46 26.17
CA GLY A 303 4.92 -4.08 25.89
C GLY A 303 3.69 -3.98 25.00
N ARG A 304 2.98 -5.09 24.75
CA ARG A 304 1.78 -5.12 23.88
C ARG A 304 0.51 -5.36 24.66
N LEU A 305 -0.62 -5.05 24.03
CA LEU A 305 -1.93 -5.18 24.65
C LEU A 305 -2.33 -6.64 24.90
N GLY A 306 -2.61 -6.95 26.17
CA GLY A 306 -3.22 -8.20 26.60
C GLY A 306 -2.22 -9.23 27.12
N SER A 307 -2.57 -10.52 27.05
CA SER A 307 -1.81 -11.59 27.69
C SER A 307 -1.47 -12.77 26.78
N LEU A 308 -1.87 -12.70 25.50
CA LEU A 308 -1.56 -13.72 24.49
C LEU A 308 -0.35 -13.27 23.69
N VAL A 309 0.54 -14.21 23.36
CA VAL A 309 1.74 -13.95 22.59
C VAL A 309 1.81 -14.96 21.42
N PRO A 310 1.61 -14.52 20.16
CA PRO A 310 1.20 -13.16 19.76
C PRO A 310 -0.27 -12.86 20.13
N PRO A 311 -0.65 -11.57 20.21
CA PRO A 311 -2.05 -11.17 20.30
C PRO A 311 -2.83 -11.64 19.06
N THR A 312 -4.16 -11.70 19.18
CA THR A 312 -5.05 -11.89 18.05
C THR A 312 -5.78 -10.59 17.78
N VAL A 313 -5.93 -10.22 16.52
CA VAL A 313 -6.54 -8.96 16.10
C VAL A 313 -7.84 -9.15 15.31
N ASN A 314 -8.54 -8.05 15.01
CA ASN A 314 -9.65 -8.04 14.07
C ASN A 314 -9.21 -7.71 12.63
N SER A 315 -10.15 -7.38 11.74
CA SER A 315 -9.83 -7.09 10.33
C SER A 315 -9.07 -5.79 10.10
N MET A 316 -9.19 -4.82 11.02
CA MET A 316 -8.51 -3.53 11.01
C MET A 316 -7.29 -3.51 11.94
N GLY A 317 -6.67 -4.68 12.19
CA GLY A 317 -5.41 -4.72 12.96
C GLY A 317 -5.51 -4.57 14.48
N LYS A 318 -6.60 -4.05 15.02
CA LYS A 318 -6.75 -3.93 16.49
C LYS A 318 -6.82 -5.27 17.23
N VAL A 319 -6.04 -5.44 18.29
CA VAL A 319 -6.09 -6.52 19.28
C VAL A 319 -7.51 -6.78 19.82
N VAL A 320 -7.94 -8.03 19.73
CA VAL A 320 -9.19 -8.55 20.34
C VAL A 320 -8.96 -9.59 21.43
N SER A 321 -7.71 -10.02 21.63
CA SER A 321 -7.32 -10.92 22.73
C SER A 321 -7.15 -10.21 24.08
N GLY A 322 -7.29 -8.89 24.14
CA GLY A 322 -7.21 -8.12 25.38
C GLY A 322 -8.24 -8.60 26.41
N GLU A 323 -7.85 -8.70 27.69
CA GLU A 323 -8.77 -9.13 28.73
C GLU A 323 -9.87 -8.07 28.94
N ASN A 324 -11.13 -8.44 28.69
CA ASN A 324 -12.32 -7.61 28.93
C ASN A 324 -12.41 -6.29 28.13
N GLY A 325 -11.70 -6.16 27.01
CA GLY A 325 -11.75 -4.95 26.16
C GLY A 325 -11.06 -3.74 26.80
N GLN A 326 -10.01 -4.00 27.58
CA GLN A 326 -9.04 -2.97 27.98
C GLN A 326 -8.13 -2.70 26.76
N GLY A 327 -7.79 -1.43 26.51
CA GLY A 327 -7.22 -0.96 25.24
C GLY A 327 -8.22 -0.14 24.42
N TYR A 328 -7.72 0.69 23.51
CA TYR A 328 -8.50 1.56 22.61
C TYR A 328 -9.49 2.48 23.34
N THR A 329 -9.17 2.84 24.58
CA THR A 329 -9.85 3.91 25.31
C THR A 329 -8.91 5.10 25.40
N ALA A 330 -9.40 6.27 25.83
CA ALA A 330 -8.53 7.43 25.97
C ALA A 330 -7.31 7.09 26.86
N PRO A 331 -6.06 7.24 26.36
CA PRO A 331 -4.87 7.01 27.17
C PRO A 331 -4.83 7.92 28.39
N LEU A 332 -4.11 7.48 29.42
CA LEU A 332 -4.06 8.18 30.69
C LEU A 332 -3.27 9.51 30.60
N ASP A 333 -3.78 10.54 31.28
CA ASP A 333 -3.06 11.75 31.65
C ASP A 333 -3.21 11.90 33.18
N SER A 334 -2.33 11.23 33.92
CA SER A 334 -2.43 11.08 35.38
C SER A 334 -2.29 12.42 36.11
N ASN A 335 -1.55 13.35 35.53
CA ASN A 335 -1.23 14.63 36.14
C ASN A 335 -2.14 15.78 35.63
N SER A 336 -2.98 15.50 34.62
CA SER A 336 -3.92 16.41 33.97
C SER A 336 -3.26 17.66 33.38
N ASN A 337 -2.05 17.53 32.83
CA ASN A 337 -1.33 18.64 32.19
C ASN A 337 -1.61 18.76 30.68
N GLY A 338 -2.29 17.78 30.09
CA GLY A 338 -2.63 17.71 28.67
C GLY A 338 -1.58 17.05 27.78
N ILE A 339 -0.56 16.40 28.33
CA ILE A 339 0.33 15.46 27.65
C ILE A 339 -0.05 14.07 28.16
N LEU A 340 -0.12 13.08 27.26
CA LEU A 340 -0.47 11.72 27.64
C LEU A 340 0.73 11.07 28.33
N ASP A 341 0.46 10.17 29.27
CA ASP A 341 1.49 9.60 30.14
C ASP A 341 2.59 8.88 29.33
N PHE A 342 2.24 8.16 28.24
CA PHE A 342 3.18 7.47 27.34
C PHE A 342 4.13 8.40 26.53
N ARG A 343 3.95 9.72 26.67
CA ARG A 343 4.83 10.74 26.08
C ARG A 343 5.54 11.59 27.11
N GLU A 344 5.49 11.20 28.38
CA GLU A 344 6.00 11.97 29.51
C GLU A 344 7.03 11.21 30.35
N ALA A 345 8.28 11.18 29.90
CA ALA A 345 9.36 10.44 30.57
C ALA A 345 9.65 10.85 32.04
N SER A 346 9.03 11.94 32.50
CA SER A 346 9.12 12.42 33.89
C SER A 346 7.98 11.95 34.79
N ASN A 347 6.93 11.34 34.24
CA ASN A 347 5.67 10.99 34.89
C ASN A 347 5.49 9.48 35.07
N LYS A 348 6.32 8.88 35.92
CA LYS A 348 6.31 7.43 36.23
C LYS A 348 5.08 6.92 37.00
N ASN A 349 4.03 7.73 37.20
CA ASN A 349 2.89 7.33 38.02
C ASN A 349 2.09 6.17 37.41
N ALA A 350 2.08 6.06 36.08
CA ALA A 350 1.36 4.98 35.38
C ALA A 350 2.10 3.63 35.50
N CYS A 351 3.43 3.64 35.46
CA CYS A 351 4.31 2.48 35.60
C CYS A 351 4.26 1.78 36.98
N ASP A 352 3.99 2.56 38.03
CA ASP A 352 3.96 2.07 39.41
C ASP A 352 2.61 1.44 39.81
N ASN A 353 1.56 1.61 39.00
CA ASN A 353 0.27 0.95 39.20
C ASN A 353 0.30 -0.48 38.66
N THR A 354 1.26 -1.28 39.13
CA THR A 354 1.15 -2.73 39.00
C THR A 354 -0.17 -3.16 39.61
N ILE A 355 -1.08 -3.68 38.80
CA ILE A 355 -2.24 -4.43 39.29
C ILE A 355 -1.63 -5.51 40.20
N GLU A 356 -1.73 -5.32 41.52
CA GLU A 356 -1.36 -6.37 42.48
C GLU A 356 -2.24 -7.57 42.15
N ILE A 357 -1.66 -8.58 41.50
CA ILE A 357 -2.31 -9.86 41.35
C ILE A 357 -2.48 -10.40 42.77
N VAL A 358 -3.68 -10.24 43.31
CA VAL A 358 -4.09 -10.99 44.48
C VAL A 358 -4.14 -12.44 44.02
N ASP A 359 -3.08 -13.18 44.34
CA ASP A 359 -3.04 -14.62 44.24
C ASP A 359 -4.13 -15.23 45.14
N ASP A 360 -5.34 -15.39 44.60
CA ASP A 360 -6.44 -16.09 45.27
C ASP A 360 -6.27 -17.62 45.21
N THR A 361 -5.10 -18.15 44.81
CA THR A 361 -4.81 -19.58 44.98
C THR A 361 -4.37 -19.93 46.41
N ALA A 362 -4.22 -18.93 47.28
CA ALA A 362 -3.94 -19.12 48.71
C ALA A 362 -5.21 -19.33 49.58
N THR A 363 -6.24 -20.03 49.10
CA THR A 363 -7.25 -20.61 50.02
C THR A 363 -7.61 -22.05 49.66
N THR A 364 -6.87 -23.02 50.21
CA THR A 364 -7.39 -24.08 51.11
C THR A 364 -6.32 -25.17 51.33
N GLU A 365 -5.31 -24.87 52.16
CA GLU A 365 -4.79 -25.89 53.07
C GLU A 365 -5.34 -25.63 54.48
N GLU A 366 -5.65 -26.72 55.18
CA GLU A 366 -6.20 -26.86 56.54
C GLU A 366 -7.74 -26.84 56.72
N ASN A 367 -8.35 -28.03 56.64
CA ASN A 367 -8.67 -28.82 57.86
C ASN A 367 -9.00 -30.28 57.55
#